data_AF-D7M333-F1
#
_entry.id   AF-D7M333-F1
#
_cell.length_a   1.000
_cell.length_b   1.000
_cell.length_c   1.000
_cell.angle_alpha   90.00
_cell.angle_beta   90.00
_cell.angle_gamma   90.00
#
_symmetry.space_group_name_H-M   'P 1'
#
loop_
_entity.id
_entity.type
_entity.pdbx_description
1 polymer ?
#
loop_
_entity_poly.entity_id
_entity_poly.type
_entity_poly.pdbx_seq_one_letter_code
_entity_poly.pdbx_strand_id
1 'polypeptide(L)'
;MVAVRRRRTQASNPRSEPPQQYMAEDSDSDWDTVCEECSSGKQPAKLLLCDKCDKGFHLFCLRPILVSVPKGSWFCPSCSKHQIPKSFPLVQTKIIDFFRIKRSPDSSQISNSSDSIGKKRKKNSLVMSKKKRRLLPYNPSNDPQRRLEQMASLATALRASNTKFSNELTYVSGKAPGSANQAAFEKGGMQVLSKEGVETLALCKKMMDLGECPPLMVVFDPYEGFTVEADRFIKDWTIITEYVGDVDYLSNREDDYDGDSMMTLLHASDPSQCLVICPDRRSNIARFISGINNHSPEGRKKQNLKCVRFNINGEARVLLVANRDISKGERLYYDYNGYEHEYPTEHFV
;
A
#
# COMPACT_ATOMS: atom_id res chain seq x y z
N MET A 1 23.06 -28.33 21.73
CA MET A 1 22.73 -27.16 22.57
C MET A 1 21.46 -26.54 22.02
N VAL A 2 20.37 -26.65 22.78
CA VAL A 2 19.02 -26.26 22.37
C VAL A 2 18.93 -24.73 22.48
N ALA A 3 18.69 -24.05 21.35
CA ALA A 3 18.47 -22.61 21.33
C ALA A 3 17.13 -22.30 22.02
N VAL A 4 17.21 -21.68 23.19
CA VAL A 4 16.04 -21.19 23.93
C VAL A 4 15.42 -20.05 23.10
N ARG A 5 14.29 -20.33 22.46
CA ARG A 5 13.40 -19.30 21.89
C ARG A 5 12.91 -18.42 23.04
N ARG A 6 13.57 -17.27 23.24
CA ARG A 6 13.08 -16.23 24.14
C ARG A 6 11.81 -15.63 23.52
N ARG A 7 10.68 -15.77 24.20
CA ARG A 7 9.41 -15.12 23.82
C ARG A 7 9.64 -13.60 23.91
N ARG A 8 9.35 -12.87 22.84
CA ARG A 8 9.33 -11.40 22.81
C ARG A 8 8.21 -10.94 23.75
N THR A 9 8.55 -10.20 24.78
CA THR A 9 7.58 -9.64 25.71
C THR A 9 7.04 -8.33 25.15
N GLN A 10 5.74 -8.28 24.84
CA GLN A 10 4.99 -7.08 25.18
C GLN A 10 5.14 -6.93 26.70
N ALA A 11 5.63 -5.78 27.17
CA ALA A 11 5.64 -5.50 28.61
C ALA A 11 4.19 -5.57 29.12
N SER A 12 3.95 -6.37 30.16
CA SER A 12 2.62 -6.65 30.70
C SER A 12 1.93 -5.39 31.21
N ASN A 13 0.67 -5.19 30.80
CA ASN A 13 -0.19 -4.08 31.23
C ASN A 13 -0.84 -4.40 32.60
N PRO A 14 -0.88 -3.47 33.58
CA PRO A 14 -1.49 -3.74 34.89
C PRO A 14 -3.03 -3.65 34.82
N ARG A 15 -3.73 -4.75 35.13
CA ARG A 15 -5.20 -4.75 35.40
C ARG A 15 -5.46 -4.52 36.89
N SER A 16 -6.54 -3.79 37.15
CA SER A 16 -7.07 -3.30 38.42
C SER A 16 -7.78 -4.35 39.30
N GLU A 17 -7.67 -4.14 40.63
CA GLU A 17 -8.51 -4.57 41.80
C GLU A 17 -7.92 -5.55 42.88
N PRO A 18 -8.32 -5.42 44.19
CA PRO A 18 -7.41 -5.18 45.34
C PRO A 18 -7.39 -6.29 46.45
N PRO A 19 -6.96 -6.01 47.71
CA PRO A 19 -5.60 -6.12 48.23
C PRO A 19 -5.41 -7.27 49.24
N GLN A 20 -4.31 -8.02 49.15
CA GLN A 20 -3.79 -8.76 50.31
C GLN A 20 -2.27 -8.62 50.40
N GLN A 21 -1.84 -8.12 51.56
CA GLN A 21 -0.49 -7.79 51.95
C GLN A 21 0.44 -9.02 51.94
N TYR A 22 1.56 -8.90 51.25
CA TYR A 22 2.81 -9.56 51.61
C TYR A 22 3.95 -8.61 51.23
N MET A 23 4.80 -8.33 52.22
CA MET A 23 5.79 -7.26 52.19
C MET A 23 6.99 -7.60 51.29
N ALA A 24 7.56 -6.54 50.76
CA ALA A 24 8.66 -6.48 49.83
C ALA A 24 9.99 -6.98 50.41
N GLU A 25 10.77 -7.69 49.58
CA GLU A 25 12.22 -7.52 49.53
C GLU A 25 12.66 -7.38 48.07
N ASP A 26 13.53 -6.41 47.89
CA ASP A 26 13.92 -5.71 46.68
C ASP A 26 14.93 -6.51 45.82
N SER A 27 14.68 -6.58 44.51
CA SER A 27 15.75 -6.78 43.53
C SER A 27 15.52 -5.83 42.34
N ASP A 28 15.86 -4.57 42.56
CA ASP A 28 16.19 -3.61 41.52
C ASP A 28 17.11 -4.22 40.44
N SER A 29 16.51 -4.53 39.29
CA SER A 29 17.12 -4.32 37.99
C SER A 29 16.02 -4.24 36.94
N ASP A 30 15.08 -3.32 37.15
CA ASP A 30 14.29 -2.76 36.06
C ASP A 30 15.30 -2.05 35.14
N TRP A 31 15.74 -2.75 34.08
CA TRP A 31 16.48 -2.11 33.01
C TRP A 31 15.48 -1.16 32.35
N ASP A 32 15.45 0.07 32.88
CA ASP A 32 14.62 1.20 32.47
C ASP A 32 15.01 1.56 31.04
N THR A 33 14.56 0.71 30.10
CA THR A 33 15.09 0.69 28.74
C THR A 33 14.50 1.90 28.04
N VAL A 34 15.31 2.93 27.89
CA VAL A 34 14.92 4.17 27.23
C VAL A 34 14.99 4.02 25.72
N CYS A 35 14.16 4.80 25.03
CA CYS A 35 14.30 4.99 23.60
C CYS A 35 15.54 5.84 23.30
N GLU A 36 16.43 5.38 22.43
CA GLU A 36 17.66 6.10 22.05
C GLU A 36 17.39 7.40 21.27
N GLU A 37 16.22 7.53 20.62
CA GLU A 37 15.90 8.70 19.80
C GLU A 37 15.30 9.86 20.62
N CYS A 38 14.44 9.55 21.59
CA CYS A 38 13.75 10.56 22.40
C CYS A 38 14.20 10.57 23.87
N SER A 39 15.16 9.72 24.23
CA SER A 39 15.73 9.55 25.57
C SER A 39 14.67 9.32 26.67
N SER A 40 13.54 8.70 26.31
CA SER A 40 12.39 8.49 27.19
C SER A 40 12.03 7.01 27.31
N GLY A 41 11.77 6.54 28.53
CA GLY A 41 11.23 5.20 28.82
C GLY A 41 9.69 5.13 28.79
N LYS A 42 9.00 6.22 28.46
CA LYS A 42 7.53 6.24 28.39
C LYS A 42 7.02 5.29 27.31
N GLN A 43 5.82 4.72 27.48
CA GLN A 43 5.20 3.78 26.51
C GLN A 43 6.07 2.54 26.21
N PRO A 44 6.47 1.75 27.23
CA PRO A 44 7.29 0.55 27.03
C PRO A 44 6.63 -0.49 26.12
N ALA A 45 5.30 -0.52 26.07
CA ALA A 45 4.54 -1.41 25.17
C ALA A 45 4.76 -1.11 23.67
N LYS A 46 5.23 0.10 23.31
CA LYS A 46 5.56 0.50 21.93
C LYS A 46 7.07 0.60 21.71
N LEU A 47 7.88 0.02 22.59
CA LEU A 47 9.33 0.03 22.53
C LEU A 47 9.86 -1.30 21.96
N LEU A 48 10.76 -1.20 20.98
CA LEU A 48 11.38 -2.30 20.26
C LEU A 48 12.88 -2.33 20.57
N LEU A 49 13.41 -3.54 20.80
CA LEU A 49 14.85 -3.74 21.03
C LEU A 49 15.54 -4.19 19.75
N CYS A 50 16.76 -3.69 19.54
CA CYS A 50 17.64 -4.15 18.47
C CYS A 50 18.22 -5.54 18.77
N ASP A 51 18.05 -6.51 17.88
CA ASP A 51 18.57 -7.89 18.07
C ASP A 51 20.10 -8.01 18.04
N LYS A 52 20.83 -6.90 17.82
CA LYS A 52 22.31 -6.86 17.81
C LYS A 52 22.91 -6.09 18.99
N CYS A 53 22.32 -4.98 19.39
CA CYS A 53 22.88 -4.11 20.43
C CYS A 53 21.95 -3.88 21.62
N ASP A 54 20.78 -4.52 21.64
CA ASP A 54 19.77 -4.48 22.70
C ASP A 54 19.23 -3.07 23.06
N LYS A 55 19.62 -2.04 22.31
CA LYS A 55 19.13 -0.68 22.46
C LYS A 55 17.64 -0.57 22.12
N GLY A 56 16.92 0.23 22.90
CA GLY A 56 15.48 0.48 22.77
C GLY A 56 15.13 1.60 21.80
N PHE A 57 14.07 1.41 21.03
CA PHE A 57 13.52 2.40 20.10
C PHE A 57 12.00 2.32 20.10
N HIS A 58 11.29 3.44 20.27
CA HIS A 58 9.85 3.44 20.03
C HIS A 58 9.55 3.21 18.56
N LEU A 59 8.51 2.43 18.27
CA LEU A 59 8.03 2.17 16.90
C LEU A 59 7.80 3.49 16.11
N PHE A 60 7.28 4.52 16.79
CA PHE A 60 7.01 5.85 16.22
C PHE A 60 8.21 6.81 16.24
N CYS A 61 9.29 6.49 16.95
CA CYS A 61 10.54 7.27 16.91
C CYS A 61 11.41 6.84 15.73
N LEU A 62 11.25 5.61 15.24
CA LEU A 62 11.97 5.10 14.09
C LEU A 62 11.60 5.84 12.80
N ARG A 63 12.56 5.91 11.88
CA ARG A 63 12.38 6.46 10.53
C ARG A 63 12.93 5.45 9.51
N PRO A 64 12.09 4.88 8.64
CA PRO A 64 10.62 5.05 8.56
C PRO A 64 9.88 4.57 9.83
N ILE A 65 8.70 5.14 10.08
CA ILE A 65 7.87 4.76 11.24
C ILE A 65 7.44 3.31 11.11
N LEU A 66 7.57 2.56 12.21
CA LEU A 66 6.98 1.23 12.32
C LEU A 66 5.61 1.34 12.97
N VAL A 67 4.62 0.67 12.40
CA VAL A 67 3.27 0.59 12.99
C VAL A 67 3.12 -0.57 13.96
N SER A 68 3.97 -1.57 13.82
CA SER A 68 3.97 -2.80 14.61
C SER A 68 5.40 -3.36 14.70
N VAL A 69 5.58 -4.35 15.57
CA VAL A 69 6.87 -5.03 15.74
C VAL A 69 7.11 -6.00 14.57
N PRO A 70 8.24 -5.87 13.82
CA PRO A 70 8.53 -6.75 12.70
C PRO A 70 8.70 -8.23 13.07
N LYS A 71 8.28 -9.17 12.21
CA LYS A 71 8.61 -10.59 12.36
C LYS A 71 10.06 -10.86 11.97
N GLY A 72 10.70 -11.74 12.74
CA GLY A 72 12.11 -12.04 12.54
C GLY A 72 13.01 -10.93 13.06
N SER A 73 14.30 -10.99 12.73
CA SER A 73 15.27 -10.11 13.37
C SER A 73 15.17 -8.66 12.92
N TRP A 74 15.13 -7.72 13.86
CA TRP A 74 15.18 -6.29 13.61
C TRP A 74 16.47 -5.68 14.14
N PHE A 75 17.06 -4.78 13.36
CA PHE A 75 18.29 -4.09 13.71
C PHE A 75 18.08 -2.59 13.62
N CYS A 76 18.54 -1.87 14.64
CA CYS A 76 18.44 -0.41 14.69
C CYS A 76 19.22 0.28 13.56
N PRO A 77 18.92 1.55 13.25
CA PRO A 77 19.68 2.40 12.33
C PRO A 77 21.21 2.26 12.37
N SER A 78 21.79 2.14 13.55
CA SER A 78 23.25 1.99 13.70
C SER A 78 23.76 0.57 13.43
N CYS A 79 22.91 -0.44 13.62
CA CYS A 79 23.26 -1.86 13.46
C CYS A 79 22.92 -2.40 12.08
N SER A 80 21.81 -1.93 11.50
CA SER A 80 21.45 -2.10 10.11
C SER A 80 22.30 -1.12 9.32
N LYS A 81 23.19 -1.61 8.44
CA LYS A 81 23.82 -0.70 7.47
C LYS A 81 22.65 -0.12 6.66
N HIS A 82 22.30 1.15 6.83
CA HIS A 82 21.29 1.85 6.03
C HIS A 82 21.70 1.75 4.56
N GLN A 83 21.30 0.67 3.90
CA GLN A 83 21.54 0.49 2.49
C GLN A 83 20.39 1.20 1.81
N ILE A 84 20.67 2.38 1.27
CA ILE A 84 19.86 2.96 0.20
C ILE A 84 19.60 1.81 -0.78
N PRO A 85 18.32 1.47 -1.05
CA PRO A 85 17.98 0.37 -1.92
C PRO A 85 18.76 0.46 -3.23
N LYS A 86 19.54 -0.58 -3.57
CA LYS A 86 20.25 -0.61 -4.84
C LYS A 86 19.23 -0.56 -5.97
N SER A 87 19.35 0.44 -6.84
CA SER A 87 18.43 0.66 -7.94
C SER A 87 18.30 -0.60 -8.80
N PHE A 88 17.08 -0.88 -9.24
CA PHE A 88 16.82 -1.94 -10.21
C PHE A 88 17.53 -1.57 -11.52
N PRO A 89 18.27 -2.49 -12.16
CA PRO A 89 18.95 -2.17 -13.40
C PRO A 89 17.98 -1.68 -14.48
N LEU A 90 18.27 -0.53 -15.07
CA LEU A 90 17.51 0.04 -16.20
C LEU A 90 17.80 -0.74 -17.50
N VAL A 91 17.52 -2.04 -17.48
CA VAL A 91 17.67 -2.95 -18.63
C VAL A 91 16.28 -3.40 -19.05
N GLN A 92 15.86 -3.00 -20.24
CA GLN A 92 14.50 -3.20 -20.73
C GLN A 92 14.03 -4.66 -20.66
N THR A 93 14.88 -5.63 -20.99
CA THR A 93 14.55 -7.06 -20.90
C THR A 93 14.22 -7.49 -19.47
N LYS A 94 15.05 -7.08 -18.50
CA LYS A 94 14.81 -7.40 -17.08
C LYS A 94 13.51 -6.79 -16.56
N ILE A 95 13.15 -5.59 -17.01
CA ILE A 95 11.90 -4.93 -16.64
C ILE A 95 10.71 -5.65 -17.27
N ILE A 96 10.78 -5.96 -18.56
CA ILE A 96 9.73 -6.72 -19.28
C ILE A 96 9.48 -8.06 -18.59
N ASP A 97 10.54 -8.79 -18.25
CA ASP A 97 10.44 -10.09 -17.60
C ASP A 97 9.88 -9.98 -16.17
N PHE A 98 10.29 -8.94 -15.43
CA PHE A 98 9.82 -8.68 -14.06
C PHE A 98 8.31 -8.40 -14.03
N PHE A 99 7.81 -7.59 -14.95
CA PHE A 99 6.40 -7.20 -15.04
C PHE A 99 5.55 -8.09 -15.95
N ARG A 100 6.16 -9.09 -16.62
CA ARG A 100 5.52 -9.98 -17.60
C ARG A 100 4.83 -9.22 -18.74
N ILE A 101 5.46 -8.16 -19.22
CA ILE A 101 4.91 -7.30 -20.28
C ILE A 101 4.77 -8.11 -21.58
N LYS A 102 3.58 -8.10 -22.16
CA LYS A 102 3.29 -8.77 -23.44
C LYS A 102 3.99 -8.01 -24.56
N ARG A 103 4.89 -8.68 -25.30
CA ARG A 103 5.49 -8.10 -26.51
C ARG A 103 4.42 -8.01 -27.60
N SER A 104 4.27 -6.83 -28.21
CA SER A 104 3.55 -6.71 -29.47
C SER A 104 4.40 -7.34 -30.59
N PRO A 105 3.80 -8.10 -31.52
CA PRO A 105 4.52 -8.72 -32.64
C PRO A 105 5.16 -7.70 -33.61
N ASP A 106 4.78 -6.42 -33.55
CA ASP A 106 5.14 -5.38 -34.53
C ASP A 106 6.37 -4.52 -34.17
N SER A 107 7.23 -4.96 -33.25
CA SER A 107 8.41 -4.18 -32.85
C SER A 107 9.59 -4.24 -33.83
N SER A 108 9.41 -4.86 -34.99
CA SER A 108 10.36 -4.72 -36.11
C SER A 108 9.78 -3.81 -37.19
N GLN A 109 10.47 -2.69 -37.45
CA GLN A 109 10.33 -1.72 -38.55
C GLN A 109 9.76 -0.35 -38.11
N ILE A 110 10.66 0.53 -37.67
CA ILE A 110 10.47 1.97 -37.77
C ILE A 110 10.57 2.31 -39.25
N SER A 111 9.46 2.73 -39.86
CA SER A 111 9.49 3.50 -41.11
C SER A 111 8.49 4.65 -41.02
N ASN A 112 9.02 5.86 -41.19
CA ASN A 112 8.29 7.11 -41.27
C ASN A 112 7.17 7.05 -42.32
N SER A 113 5.95 7.35 -41.90
CA SER A 113 4.93 7.92 -42.78
C SER A 113 4.01 8.81 -41.95
N SER A 114 4.26 10.11 -42.06
CA SER A 114 3.33 11.17 -41.68
C SER A 114 2.07 11.06 -42.53
N ASP A 115 0.92 10.82 -41.91
CA ASP A 115 -0.35 11.19 -42.54
C ASP A 115 -1.34 11.74 -41.52
N SER A 116 -1.54 13.05 -41.64
CA SER A 116 -2.51 13.85 -40.92
C SER A 116 -3.90 13.67 -41.50
N ILE A 117 -4.79 12.99 -40.78
CA ILE A 117 -6.23 13.03 -41.07
C ILE A 117 -6.96 13.76 -39.93
N GLY A 118 -7.17 15.06 -40.14
CA GLY A 118 -8.02 15.89 -39.30
C GLY A 118 -9.50 15.52 -39.44
N LYS A 119 -10.11 14.97 -38.38
CA LYS A 119 -11.58 14.84 -38.29
C LYS A 119 -12.18 16.06 -37.58
N LYS A 120 -12.88 16.89 -38.36
CA LYS A 120 -13.68 18.05 -37.90
C LYS A 120 -14.72 17.61 -36.86
N ARG A 121 -14.76 18.28 -35.70
CA ARG A 121 -15.79 18.10 -34.66
C ARG A 121 -17.09 18.80 -35.09
N LYS A 122 -18.19 18.06 -35.21
CA LYS A 122 -19.54 18.62 -35.30
C LYS A 122 -19.91 19.25 -33.94
N LYS A 123 -20.38 20.50 -33.97
CA LYS A 123 -20.98 21.18 -32.81
C LYS A 123 -22.41 20.66 -32.66
N ASN A 124 -22.69 19.91 -31.58
CA ASN A 124 -24.06 19.64 -31.14
C ASN A 124 -24.39 20.58 -29.98
N SER A 125 -25.66 21.01 -29.93
CA SER A 125 -26.18 22.01 -29.01
C SER A 125 -26.11 21.58 -27.55
N LEU A 126 -25.95 22.58 -26.68
CA LEU A 126 -25.85 22.45 -25.23
C LEU A 126 -27.21 22.06 -24.64
N VAL A 127 -27.44 20.76 -24.47
CA VAL A 127 -28.37 20.27 -23.45
C VAL A 127 -27.54 19.95 -22.21
N MET A 128 -27.71 20.73 -21.13
CA MET A 128 -27.07 20.48 -19.85
C MET A 128 -27.69 19.26 -19.17
N SER A 129 -27.35 18.06 -19.66
CA SER A 129 -27.37 16.88 -18.82
C SER A 129 -26.25 17.04 -17.80
N LYS A 130 -26.57 16.98 -16.50
CA LYS A 130 -25.56 16.89 -15.43
C LYS A 130 -24.64 15.71 -15.77
N LYS A 131 -23.42 15.99 -16.28
CA LYS A 131 -22.45 14.95 -16.61
C LYS A 131 -22.17 14.15 -15.34
N LYS A 132 -22.72 12.95 -15.27
CA LYS A 132 -22.39 11.96 -14.23
C LYS A 132 -20.86 11.86 -14.19
N ARG A 133 -20.24 12.08 -13.03
CA ARG A 133 -18.78 11.92 -12.83
C ARG A 133 -18.44 10.47 -13.22
N ARG A 134 -17.50 10.30 -14.16
CA ARG A 134 -17.12 9.01 -14.75
C ARG A 134 -15.67 8.72 -14.40
N LEU A 135 -15.35 7.45 -14.13
CA LEU A 135 -13.96 7.05 -13.95
C LEU A 135 -13.18 7.24 -15.26
N LEU A 136 -11.98 7.77 -15.13
CA LEU A 136 -11.06 8.00 -16.24
C LEU A 136 -9.91 7.00 -16.18
N PRO A 137 -9.41 6.50 -17.32
CA PRO A 137 -8.16 5.76 -17.35
C PRO A 137 -6.99 6.72 -17.08
N TYR A 138 -5.90 6.22 -16.52
CA TYR A 138 -4.68 6.99 -16.41
C TYR A 138 -4.07 7.27 -17.79
N ASN A 139 -3.19 8.28 -17.86
CA ASN A 139 -2.50 8.67 -19.08
C ASN A 139 -0.99 8.42 -18.94
N PRO A 140 -0.45 7.32 -19.49
CA PRO A 140 0.96 6.94 -19.39
C PRO A 140 1.90 8.04 -19.88
N SER A 141 3.14 8.07 -19.41
CA SER A 141 4.16 8.95 -20.00
C SER A 141 4.36 8.64 -21.48
N ASN A 142 4.40 9.67 -22.33
CA ASN A 142 4.56 9.49 -23.78
C ASN A 142 5.93 8.87 -24.12
N ASP A 143 6.97 9.31 -23.40
CA ASP A 143 8.34 8.80 -23.54
C ASP A 143 8.46 7.36 -23.01
N PRO A 144 8.79 6.37 -23.87
CA PRO A 144 9.01 4.99 -23.45
C PRO A 144 10.14 4.82 -22.44
N GLN A 145 11.20 5.63 -22.52
CA GLN A 145 12.30 5.57 -21.56
C GLN A 145 11.82 5.98 -20.18
N ARG A 146 11.01 7.05 -20.09
CA ARG A 146 10.41 7.46 -18.83
C ARG A 146 9.50 6.38 -18.22
N ARG A 147 8.75 5.64 -19.05
CA ARG A 147 7.95 4.49 -18.56
C ARG A 147 8.81 3.37 -17.99
N LEU A 148 9.98 3.11 -18.59
CA LEU A 148 10.94 2.14 -18.04
C LEU A 148 11.48 2.60 -16.68
N GLU A 149 11.78 3.89 -16.51
CA GLU A 149 12.22 4.44 -15.22
C GLU A 149 11.14 4.32 -14.13
N GLN A 150 9.89 4.63 -14.48
CA GLN A 150 8.73 4.45 -13.60
C GLN A 150 8.60 3.00 -13.14
N MET A 151 8.62 2.05 -14.07
CA MET A 151 8.55 0.63 -13.74
C MET A 151 9.78 0.15 -12.94
N ALA A 152 10.98 0.63 -13.25
CA ALA A 152 12.19 0.28 -12.50
C ALA A 152 12.16 0.81 -11.06
N SER A 153 11.57 1.98 -10.83
CA SER A 153 11.37 2.51 -9.47
C SER A 153 10.51 1.58 -8.62
N LEU A 154 9.41 1.08 -9.19
CA LEU A 154 8.55 0.09 -8.54
C LEU A 154 9.26 -1.25 -8.32
N ALA A 155 10.01 -1.75 -9.32
CA ALA A 155 10.77 -2.98 -9.19
C ALA A 155 11.85 -2.88 -8.10
N THR A 156 12.45 -1.69 -7.93
CA THR A 156 13.41 -1.41 -6.85
C THR A 156 12.74 -1.54 -5.48
N ALA A 157 11.57 -0.92 -5.30
CA ALA A 157 10.83 -0.96 -4.05
C ALA A 157 10.36 -2.38 -3.71
N LEU A 158 9.76 -3.09 -4.68
CA LEU A 158 9.34 -4.49 -4.51
C LEU A 158 10.50 -5.42 -4.17
N ARG A 159 11.67 -5.24 -4.80
CA ARG A 159 12.87 -6.02 -4.47
C ARG A 159 13.37 -5.71 -3.05
N ALA A 160 13.37 -4.45 -2.65
CA ALA A 160 13.78 -4.02 -1.32
C ALA A 160 12.86 -4.56 -0.23
N SER A 161 11.54 -4.64 -0.50
CA SER A 161 10.55 -5.23 0.40
C SER A 161 10.36 -6.74 0.23
N ASN A 162 11.22 -7.42 -0.55
CA ASN A 162 11.13 -8.85 -0.87
C ASN A 162 9.73 -9.31 -1.34
N THR A 163 9.03 -8.44 -2.07
CA THR A 163 7.66 -8.63 -2.54
C THR A 163 7.67 -8.97 -4.03
N LYS A 164 6.89 -9.96 -4.44
CA LYS A 164 6.71 -10.30 -5.87
C LYS A 164 5.69 -9.36 -6.50
N PHE A 165 5.94 -8.95 -7.74
CA PHE A 165 4.95 -8.18 -8.48
C PHE A 165 3.70 -9.02 -8.79
N SER A 166 2.52 -8.44 -8.57
CA SER A 166 1.21 -8.94 -9.01
C SER A 166 0.27 -7.76 -9.21
N ASN A 167 -0.53 -7.77 -10.27
CA ASN A 167 -1.64 -6.82 -10.50
C ASN A 167 -3.01 -7.46 -10.28
N GLU A 168 -3.05 -8.59 -9.58
CA GLU A 168 -4.25 -9.35 -9.32
C GLU A 168 -4.34 -9.72 -7.84
N LEU A 169 -5.59 -9.81 -7.36
CA LEU A 169 -5.87 -10.54 -6.12
C LEU A 169 -5.44 -11.98 -6.31
N THR A 170 -4.74 -12.53 -5.32
CA THR A 170 -4.24 -13.91 -5.38
C THR A 170 -4.79 -14.71 -4.22
N TYR A 171 -5.21 -15.94 -4.52
CA TYR A 171 -5.80 -16.87 -3.56
C TYR A 171 -4.84 -18.03 -3.35
N VAL A 172 -4.31 -18.16 -2.14
CA VAL A 172 -3.25 -19.12 -1.80
C VAL A 172 -3.83 -20.23 -0.95
N SER A 173 -3.37 -21.47 -1.18
CA SER A 173 -3.73 -22.60 -0.32
C SER A 173 -3.43 -22.29 1.15
N GLY A 174 -4.40 -22.56 2.03
CA GLY A 174 -4.33 -22.25 3.46
C GLY A 174 -4.74 -20.83 3.84
N LYS A 175 -5.10 -19.98 2.86
CA LYS A 175 -5.77 -18.68 3.05
C LYS A 175 -7.20 -18.73 2.51
N ALA A 176 -7.87 -17.59 2.44
CA ALA A 176 -9.20 -17.49 1.84
C ALA A 176 -9.22 -17.97 0.37
N PRO A 177 -10.16 -18.85 -0.02
CA PRO A 177 -10.33 -19.26 -1.41
C PRO A 177 -11.02 -18.15 -2.24
N GLY A 178 -10.87 -18.19 -3.56
CA GLY A 178 -11.54 -17.23 -4.46
C GLY A 178 -13.06 -17.19 -4.30
N SER A 179 -13.67 -18.36 -4.02
CA SER A 179 -15.10 -18.48 -3.77
C SER A 179 -15.60 -17.75 -2.52
N ALA A 180 -14.72 -17.35 -1.61
CA ALA A 180 -15.08 -16.54 -0.45
C ALA A 180 -15.28 -15.07 -0.80
N ASN A 181 -14.66 -14.58 -1.88
CA ASN A 181 -14.78 -13.19 -2.31
C ASN A 181 -16.09 -12.95 -3.07
N GLN A 182 -17.21 -12.90 -2.33
CA GLN A 182 -18.52 -12.57 -2.88
C GLN A 182 -18.98 -11.23 -2.32
N ALA A 183 -19.10 -10.22 -3.19
CA ALA A 183 -19.52 -8.88 -2.80
C ALA A 183 -20.93 -8.84 -2.18
N ALA A 184 -21.75 -9.87 -2.40
CA ALA A 184 -23.05 -10.04 -1.77
C ALA A 184 -22.98 -10.20 -0.25
N PHE A 185 -21.84 -10.63 0.29
CA PHE A 185 -21.62 -10.76 1.73
C PHE A 185 -21.26 -9.44 2.41
N GLU A 186 -21.01 -8.36 1.66
CA GLU A 186 -20.72 -7.05 2.26
C GLU A 186 -21.90 -6.55 3.10
N LYS A 187 -21.64 -6.26 4.37
CA LYS A 187 -22.62 -5.70 5.29
C LYS A 187 -23.08 -4.32 4.79
N GLY A 188 -24.38 -4.19 4.56
CA GLY A 188 -24.97 -2.97 4.00
C GLY A 188 -24.87 -2.86 2.47
N GLY A 189 -24.32 -3.87 1.80
CA GLY A 189 -24.20 -3.96 0.35
C GLY A 189 -23.01 -3.19 -0.21
N MET A 190 -22.43 -3.72 -1.30
CA MET A 190 -21.31 -3.09 -2.01
C MET A 190 -21.78 -2.41 -3.30
N GLN A 191 -21.34 -1.18 -3.52
CA GLN A 191 -21.67 -0.43 -4.73
C GLN A 191 -21.17 -1.13 -6.00
N VAL A 192 -22.04 -1.28 -6.99
CA VAL A 192 -21.71 -1.92 -8.27
C VAL A 192 -20.99 -0.93 -9.18
N LEU A 193 -19.85 -1.35 -9.75
CA LEU A 193 -19.17 -0.56 -10.75
C LEU A 193 -19.98 -0.50 -12.04
N SER A 194 -20.22 0.69 -12.59
CA SER A 194 -20.97 0.83 -13.84
C SER A 194 -20.25 0.14 -15.00
N LYS A 195 -21.00 -0.28 -16.03
CA LYS A 195 -20.42 -0.89 -17.24
C LYS A 195 -19.28 -0.07 -17.85
N GLU A 196 -19.47 1.25 -17.95
CA GLU A 196 -18.41 2.17 -18.42
C GLU A 196 -17.19 2.17 -17.49
N GLY A 197 -17.40 2.09 -16.16
CA GLY A 197 -16.31 1.97 -15.21
C GLY A 197 -15.54 0.65 -15.34
N VAL A 198 -16.24 -0.46 -15.61
CA VAL A 198 -15.63 -1.77 -15.88
C VAL A 198 -14.80 -1.72 -17.15
N GLU A 199 -15.30 -1.10 -18.22
CA GLU A 199 -14.57 -0.89 -19.48
C GLU A 199 -13.31 -0.02 -19.27
N THR A 200 -13.42 1.06 -18.49
CA THR A 200 -12.27 1.90 -18.12
C THR A 200 -11.21 1.13 -17.32
N LEU A 201 -11.63 0.31 -16.35
CA LEU A 201 -10.70 -0.52 -15.58
C LEU A 201 -10.02 -1.58 -16.46
N ALA A 202 -10.77 -2.23 -17.35
CA ALA A 202 -10.23 -3.18 -18.32
C ALA A 202 -9.21 -2.52 -19.26
N LEU A 203 -9.46 -1.29 -19.70
CA LEU A 203 -8.50 -0.50 -20.48
C LEU A 203 -7.20 -0.27 -19.69
N CYS A 204 -7.29 0.14 -18.42
CA CYS A 204 -6.10 0.32 -17.56
C CYS A 204 -5.30 -0.98 -17.45
N LYS A 205 -5.96 -2.13 -17.23
CA LYS A 205 -5.30 -3.44 -17.15
C LYS A 205 -4.58 -3.79 -18.46
N LYS A 206 -5.24 -3.57 -19.60
CA LYS A 206 -4.65 -3.80 -20.93
C LYS A 206 -3.43 -2.91 -21.19
N MET A 207 -3.48 -1.64 -20.79
CA MET A 207 -2.34 -0.72 -20.91
C MET A 207 -1.15 -1.23 -20.09
N MET A 208 -1.40 -1.63 -18.84
CA MET A 208 -0.35 -2.19 -17.99
C MET A 208 0.27 -3.47 -18.55
N ASP A 209 -0.53 -4.37 -19.13
CA ASP A 209 -0.06 -5.57 -19.84
C ASP A 209 0.90 -5.25 -21.00
N LEU A 210 0.77 -4.06 -21.60
CA LEU A 210 1.59 -3.56 -22.71
C LEU A 210 2.78 -2.70 -22.23
N GLY A 211 2.98 -2.56 -20.92
CA GLY A 211 4.04 -1.71 -20.36
C GLY A 211 3.69 -0.22 -20.35
N GLU A 212 2.42 0.12 -20.59
CA GLU A 212 1.88 1.47 -20.43
C GLU A 212 1.39 1.64 -18.98
N CYS A 213 2.34 1.85 -18.07
CA CYS A 213 2.07 2.03 -16.64
C CYS A 213 1.44 3.40 -16.34
N PRO A 214 0.72 3.55 -15.20
CA PRO A 214 0.33 4.86 -14.71
C PRO A 214 1.58 5.73 -14.49
N PRO A 215 1.51 7.05 -14.71
CA PRO A 215 2.68 7.92 -14.68
C PRO A 215 3.08 8.23 -13.23
N LEU A 216 3.64 7.24 -12.55
CA LEU A 216 3.95 7.25 -11.12
C LEU A 216 5.40 6.87 -10.90
N MET A 217 6.03 7.49 -9.90
CA MET A 217 7.37 7.16 -9.43
C MET A 217 7.30 6.69 -8.00
N VAL A 218 7.99 5.58 -7.70
CA VAL A 218 8.24 5.16 -6.31
C VAL A 218 9.54 5.81 -5.86
N VAL A 219 9.49 6.59 -4.79
CA VAL A 219 10.60 7.39 -4.27
C VAL A 219 10.84 7.04 -2.82
N PHE A 220 12.11 6.86 -2.45
CA PHE A 220 12.50 6.64 -1.06
C PHE A 220 12.62 7.97 -0.32
N ASP A 221 11.82 8.13 0.72
CA ASP A 221 11.84 9.23 1.67
C ASP A 221 12.45 8.72 3.00
N PRO A 222 13.45 9.40 3.59
CA PRO A 222 14.05 8.95 4.84
C PRO A 222 13.07 8.82 6.02
N TYR A 223 11.97 9.58 6.00
CA TYR A 223 11.00 9.63 7.09
C TYR A 223 9.78 8.72 6.86
N GLU A 224 9.30 8.63 5.62
CA GLU A 224 8.12 7.83 5.26
C GLU A 224 8.47 6.47 4.63
N GLY A 225 9.73 6.24 4.24
CA GLY A 225 10.12 5.05 3.50
C GLY A 225 9.78 5.16 2.03
N PHE A 226 9.30 4.08 1.41
CA PHE A 226 8.86 4.16 0.01
C PHE A 226 7.53 4.91 -0.08
N THR A 227 7.53 5.98 -0.87
CA THR A 227 6.36 6.80 -1.18
C THR A 227 6.11 6.78 -2.68
N VAL A 228 4.92 7.22 -3.11
CA VAL A 228 4.56 7.32 -4.53
C VAL A 228 4.22 8.76 -4.87
N GLU A 229 4.78 9.26 -5.96
CA GLU A 229 4.48 10.58 -6.50
C GLU A 229 4.03 10.52 -7.96
N ALA A 230 3.22 11.50 -8.36
CA ALA A 230 2.77 11.65 -9.73
C ALA A 230 3.92 12.16 -10.61
N ASP A 231 4.29 11.43 -11.64
CA ASP A 231 5.33 11.86 -12.60
C ASP A 231 4.76 12.62 -13.81
N ARG A 232 3.44 12.80 -13.81
CA ARG A 232 2.69 13.59 -14.78
C ARG A 232 1.41 14.10 -14.12
N PHE A 233 0.80 15.12 -14.70
CA PHE A 233 -0.53 15.57 -14.29
C PHE A 233 -1.55 14.41 -14.34
N ILE A 234 -2.28 14.20 -13.25
CA ILE A 234 -3.35 13.21 -13.13
C ILE A 234 -4.65 13.98 -12.89
N LYS A 235 -5.65 13.70 -13.72
CA LYS A 235 -6.94 14.36 -13.64
C LYS A 235 -7.79 13.77 -12.51
N ASP A 236 -8.64 14.59 -11.92
CA ASP A 236 -9.73 14.18 -11.03
C ASP A 236 -10.54 13.01 -11.62
N TRP A 237 -10.90 12.04 -10.77
CA TRP A 237 -11.58 10.77 -11.13
C TRP A 237 -10.78 9.79 -12.00
N THR A 238 -9.46 9.93 -12.07
CA THR A 238 -8.59 8.96 -12.72
C THR A 238 -8.35 7.73 -11.84
N ILE A 239 -8.52 6.53 -12.37
CA ILE A 239 -8.09 5.28 -11.73
C ILE A 239 -6.57 5.28 -11.64
N ILE A 240 -6.03 5.18 -10.44
CA ILE A 240 -4.58 5.10 -10.20
C ILE A 240 -4.13 3.65 -10.33
N THR A 241 -4.72 2.79 -9.51
CA THR A 241 -4.40 1.35 -9.46
C THR A 241 -5.48 0.61 -8.69
N GLU A 242 -5.54 -0.70 -8.89
CA GLU A 242 -6.23 -1.62 -7.98
C GLU A 242 -5.31 -1.91 -6.78
N TYR A 243 -5.87 -2.00 -5.57
CA TYR A 243 -5.17 -2.50 -4.40
C TYR A 243 -5.17 -4.03 -4.44
N VAL A 244 -4.00 -4.65 -4.45
CA VAL A 244 -3.87 -6.10 -4.69
C VAL A 244 -2.85 -6.76 -3.78
N GLY A 245 -3.05 -8.06 -3.58
CA GLY A 245 -2.18 -8.92 -2.79
C GLY A 245 -2.77 -10.31 -2.59
N ASP A 246 -2.23 -11.05 -1.62
CA ASP A 246 -2.83 -12.31 -1.18
C ASP A 246 -4.12 -12.00 -0.42
N VAL A 247 -5.22 -12.65 -0.77
CA VAL A 247 -6.48 -12.53 0.00
C VAL A 247 -6.49 -13.54 1.13
N ASP A 248 -6.86 -13.08 2.32
CA ASP A 248 -6.96 -13.90 3.52
C ASP A 248 -8.20 -13.54 4.33
N TYR A 249 -8.54 -14.38 5.30
CA TYR A 249 -9.54 -14.04 6.32
C TYR A 249 -8.93 -13.06 7.32
N LEU A 250 -9.71 -12.08 7.75
CA LEU A 250 -9.25 -11.10 8.74
C LEU A 250 -8.87 -11.77 10.06
N SER A 251 -9.63 -12.78 10.49
CA SER A 251 -9.36 -13.57 11.70
C SER A 251 -8.01 -14.30 11.67
N ASN A 252 -7.51 -14.67 10.49
CA ASN A 252 -6.19 -15.29 10.35
C ASN A 252 -5.04 -14.30 10.60
N ARG A 253 -5.33 -13.00 10.71
CA ARG A 253 -4.35 -11.92 10.82
C ARG A 253 -4.37 -11.19 12.17
N GLU A 254 -5.23 -11.58 13.11
CA GLU A 254 -5.31 -10.98 14.46
C GLU A 254 -3.96 -11.02 15.21
N ASP A 255 -3.19 -12.10 15.03
CA ASP A 255 -1.85 -12.25 15.63
C ASP A 255 -0.71 -11.85 14.65
N ASP A 256 -1.04 -11.41 13.45
CA ASP A 256 -0.12 -11.13 12.34
C ASP A 256 -0.15 -9.64 11.95
N TYR A 257 0.13 -8.77 12.91
CA TYR A 257 0.24 -7.32 12.70
C TYR A 257 1.45 -6.89 11.86
N ASP A 258 2.19 -7.81 11.26
CA ASP A 258 3.45 -7.52 10.55
C ASP A 258 3.26 -6.78 9.22
N GLY A 259 2.01 -6.71 8.73
CA GLY A 259 1.66 -6.01 7.51
C GLY A 259 1.25 -4.56 7.74
N ASP A 260 2.17 -3.61 7.53
CA ASP A 260 1.92 -2.15 7.51
C ASP A 260 1.04 -1.65 6.34
N SER A 261 0.41 -2.56 5.62
CA SER A 261 -0.27 -2.29 4.35
C SER A 261 -1.47 -3.23 4.14
N MET A 262 -2.07 -3.76 5.22
CA MET A 262 -3.30 -4.54 5.08
C MET A 262 -4.45 -3.64 4.61
N MET A 263 -5.32 -4.19 3.76
CA MET A 263 -6.44 -3.45 3.21
C MET A 263 -7.71 -4.28 3.24
N THR A 264 -8.75 -3.80 3.92
CA THR A 264 -10.05 -4.47 3.99
C THR A 264 -10.63 -4.67 2.58
N LEU A 265 -10.92 -5.92 2.23
CA LEU A 265 -11.54 -6.29 0.95
C LEU A 265 -13.06 -6.33 1.08
N LEU A 266 -13.53 -7.04 2.11
CA LEU A 266 -14.92 -7.39 2.33
C LEU A 266 -15.20 -7.37 3.83
N HIS A 267 -16.19 -6.60 4.25
CA HIS A 267 -16.63 -6.54 5.64
C HIS A 267 -18.00 -7.20 5.74
N ALA A 268 -18.02 -8.46 6.19
CA ALA A 268 -19.22 -9.29 6.25
C ALA A 268 -20.01 -9.08 7.55
N SER A 269 -21.27 -9.54 7.56
CA SER A 269 -22.07 -9.54 8.81
C SER A 269 -21.55 -10.55 9.82
N ASP A 270 -21.03 -11.69 9.35
CA ASP A 270 -20.27 -12.66 10.15
C ASP A 270 -18.79 -12.29 10.10
N PRO A 271 -18.16 -11.91 11.24
CA PRO A 271 -16.75 -11.52 11.29
C PRO A 271 -15.79 -12.60 10.77
N SER A 272 -16.16 -13.88 10.86
CA SER A 272 -15.33 -14.98 10.35
C SER A 272 -15.23 -15.02 8.82
N GLN A 273 -16.10 -14.28 8.12
CA GLN A 273 -16.14 -14.16 6.67
C GLN A 273 -15.52 -12.85 6.16
N CYS A 274 -15.04 -11.97 7.05
CA CYS A 274 -14.34 -10.75 6.66
C CYS A 274 -13.04 -11.11 5.94
N LEU A 275 -12.77 -10.40 4.84
CA LEU A 275 -11.59 -10.63 4.00
C LEU A 275 -10.69 -9.40 3.99
N VAL A 276 -9.39 -9.66 3.97
CA VAL A 276 -8.34 -8.66 3.91
C VAL A 276 -7.37 -8.97 2.77
N ILE A 277 -6.86 -7.92 2.13
CA ILE A 277 -5.76 -7.99 1.17
C ILE A 277 -4.45 -7.82 1.94
N CYS A 278 -3.55 -8.77 1.76
CA CYS A 278 -2.22 -8.77 2.35
C CYS A 278 -1.17 -8.62 1.25
N PRO A 279 -0.56 -7.43 1.08
CA PRO A 279 0.42 -7.20 0.04
C PRO A 279 1.85 -7.66 0.42
N ASP A 280 2.01 -8.43 1.50
CA ASP A 280 3.28 -8.83 2.10
C ASP A 280 4.17 -9.66 1.16
N ARG A 281 3.57 -10.60 0.43
CA ARG A 281 4.30 -11.51 -0.49
C ARG A 281 4.16 -11.15 -1.96
N ARG A 282 2.99 -10.65 -2.33
CA ARG A 282 2.63 -10.27 -3.71
C ARG A 282 1.92 -8.94 -3.67
N SER A 283 2.33 -7.98 -4.50
CA SER A 283 1.65 -6.68 -4.59
C SER A 283 2.06 -5.90 -5.84
N ASN A 284 1.48 -4.71 -5.99
CA ASN A 284 1.84 -3.71 -6.98
C ASN A 284 2.24 -2.40 -6.30
N ILE A 285 2.09 -1.27 -7.01
CA ILE A 285 2.42 0.06 -6.50
C ILE A 285 1.51 0.53 -5.36
N ALA A 286 0.29 -0.02 -5.22
CA ALA A 286 -0.71 0.47 -4.28
C ALA A 286 -0.22 0.44 -2.82
N ARG A 287 0.58 -0.57 -2.46
CA ARG A 287 1.12 -0.73 -1.10
C ARG A 287 2.13 0.34 -0.67
N PHE A 288 2.65 1.12 -1.61
CA PHE A 288 3.66 2.15 -1.33
C PHE A 288 3.06 3.57 -1.29
N ILE A 289 1.74 3.69 -1.47
CA ILE A 289 1.05 4.97 -1.44
C ILE A 289 0.79 5.36 0.01
N SER A 290 1.26 6.53 0.43
CA SER A 290 1.18 7.01 1.81
C SER A 290 -0.25 7.19 2.31
N GLY A 291 -0.44 7.08 3.63
CA GLY A 291 -1.67 7.46 4.31
C GLY A 291 -1.61 8.87 4.86
N ILE A 292 -2.76 9.49 5.07
CA ILE A 292 -2.86 10.77 5.78
C ILE A 292 -2.79 10.59 7.30
N ASN A 293 -2.33 11.61 8.02
CA ASN A 293 -2.55 11.72 9.45
C ASN A 293 -4.01 12.14 9.71
N ASN A 294 -4.82 11.25 10.30
CA ASN A 294 -6.23 11.55 10.59
C ASN A 294 -6.41 12.47 11.80
N HIS A 295 -5.35 12.74 12.57
CA HIS A 295 -5.40 13.48 13.84
C HIS A 295 -5.00 14.95 13.67
N SER A 296 -4.47 15.36 12.51
CA SER A 296 -4.12 16.75 12.21
C SER A 296 -4.93 17.32 11.03
N PRO A 297 -5.42 18.57 11.11
CA PRO A 297 -6.07 19.24 9.98
C PRO A 297 -5.17 19.32 8.74
N GLU A 298 -3.88 19.52 8.92
CA GLU A 298 -2.86 19.60 7.87
C GLU A 298 -2.68 18.25 7.18
N GLY A 299 -2.64 17.15 7.96
CA GLY A 299 -2.58 15.79 7.44
C GLY A 299 -3.77 15.46 6.55
N ARG A 300 -4.99 15.78 7.00
CA ARG A 300 -6.21 15.54 6.20
C ARG A 300 -6.22 16.31 4.88
N LYS A 301 -5.64 17.51 4.82
CA LYS A 301 -5.54 18.32 3.59
C LYS A 301 -4.62 17.69 2.53
N LYS A 302 -3.71 16.79 2.91
CA LYS A 302 -2.81 16.09 1.97
C LYS A 302 -3.55 15.09 1.07
N GLN A 303 -4.73 14.63 1.48
CA GLN A 303 -5.49 13.63 0.74
C GLN A 303 -5.76 14.07 -0.71
N ASN A 304 -5.30 13.27 -1.66
CA ASN A 304 -5.54 13.47 -3.09
C ASN A 304 -6.05 12.22 -3.82
N LEU A 305 -6.09 11.09 -3.10
CA LEU A 305 -6.70 9.85 -3.54
C LEU A 305 -7.86 9.44 -2.62
N LYS A 306 -8.78 8.66 -3.19
CA LYS A 306 -9.83 7.96 -2.47
C LYS A 306 -9.69 6.45 -2.68
N CYS A 307 -9.74 5.70 -1.59
CA CYS A 307 -9.90 4.25 -1.62
C CYS A 307 -11.40 3.91 -1.71
N VAL A 308 -11.78 3.08 -2.69
CA VAL A 308 -13.18 2.76 -2.96
C VAL A 308 -13.32 1.28 -3.25
N ARG A 309 -14.26 0.62 -2.57
CA ARG A 309 -14.61 -0.79 -2.77
C ARG A 309 -15.79 -0.90 -3.74
N PHE A 310 -15.69 -1.77 -4.73
CA PHE A 310 -16.70 -1.99 -5.75
C PHE A 310 -17.01 -3.48 -5.91
N ASN A 311 -18.28 -3.78 -6.15
CA ASN A 311 -18.71 -5.04 -6.71
C ASN A 311 -18.46 -5.02 -8.23
N ILE A 312 -17.57 -5.90 -8.69
CA ILE A 312 -17.28 -6.12 -10.10
C ILE A 312 -17.54 -7.59 -10.41
N ASN A 313 -18.59 -7.87 -11.17
CA ASN A 313 -18.99 -9.24 -11.55
C ASN A 313 -19.21 -10.19 -10.36
N GLY A 314 -19.69 -9.68 -9.22
CA GLY A 314 -19.96 -10.47 -8.02
C GLY A 314 -18.81 -10.52 -7.02
N GLU A 315 -17.63 -10.03 -7.37
CA GLU A 315 -16.45 -10.00 -6.49
C GLU A 315 -16.21 -8.60 -5.92
N ALA A 316 -15.73 -8.53 -4.67
CA ALA A 316 -15.24 -7.27 -4.10
C ALA A 316 -13.87 -6.93 -4.70
N ARG A 317 -13.68 -5.66 -5.09
CA ARG A 317 -12.44 -5.11 -5.62
C ARG A 317 -12.17 -3.74 -5.01
N VAL A 318 -10.90 -3.43 -4.74
CA VAL A 318 -10.49 -2.17 -4.10
C VAL A 318 -9.74 -1.31 -5.11
N LEU A 319 -10.23 -0.09 -5.36
CA LEU A 319 -9.62 0.85 -6.30
C LEU A 319 -9.13 2.11 -5.59
N LEU A 320 -7.95 2.58 -5.97
CA LEU A 320 -7.46 3.91 -5.64
C LEU A 320 -7.73 4.86 -6.81
N VAL A 321 -8.45 5.94 -6.54
CA VAL A 321 -8.92 6.91 -7.55
C VAL A 321 -8.53 8.32 -7.13
N ALA A 322 -8.05 9.15 -8.06
CA ALA A 322 -7.81 10.56 -7.80
C ALA A 322 -9.11 11.27 -7.40
N ASN A 323 -9.12 11.99 -6.27
CA ASN A 323 -10.29 12.71 -5.78
C ASN A 323 -10.27 14.22 -6.10
N ARG A 324 -9.19 14.68 -6.73
CA ARG A 324 -8.95 16.00 -7.33
C ARG A 324 -7.89 15.90 -8.41
N ASP A 325 -7.62 17.00 -9.11
CA ASP A 325 -6.47 17.10 -9.99
C ASP A 325 -5.16 17.05 -9.17
N ILE A 326 -4.15 16.34 -9.69
CA ILE A 326 -2.86 16.08 -9.04
C ILE A 326 -1.76 16.54 -9.99
N SER A 327 -0.87 17.39 -9.48
CA SER A 327 0.24 17.93 -10.26
C SER A 327 1.41 16.96 -10.35
N LYS A 328 2.26 17.11 -11.37
CA LYS A 328 3.54 16.39 -11.43
C LYS A 328 4.40 16.77 -10.20
N GLY A 329 5.06 15.79 -9.60
CA GLY A 329 5.86 15.88 -8.38
C GLY A 329 5.04 15.81 -7.10
N GLU A 330 3.71 15.74 -7.18
CA GLU A 330 2.87 15.68 -6.00
C GLU A 330 2.81 14.24 -5.45
N ARG A 331 3.10 14.08 -4.16
CA ARG A 331 3.00 12.80 -3.45
C ARG A 331 1.55 12.38 -3.30
N LEU A 332 1.29 11.09 -3.44
CA LEU A 332 -0.05 10.50 -3.36
C LEU A 332 -0.37 10.09 -1.93
N TYR A 333 -1.56 10.49 -1.47
CA TYR A 333 -2.08 10.18 -0.15
C TYR A 333 -3.55 9.76 -0.22
N TYR A 334 -3.89 8.67 0.47
CA TYR A 334 -5.28 8.30 0.74
C TYR A 334 -5.55 8.15 2.23
N ASP A 335 -6.81 8.05 2.60
CA ASP A 335 -7.21 7.77 3.98
C ASP A 335 -7.17 6.26 4.24
N TYR A 336 -6.20 5.81 5.04
CA TYR A 336 -6.09 4.40 5.46
C TYR A 336 -7.31 3.99 6.30
N ASN A 337 -7.92 4.94 7.01
CA ASN A 337 -9.06 4.73 7.89
C ASN A 337 -10.39 5.15 7.26
N GLY A 338 -10.48 5.14 5.92
CA GLY A 338 -11.66 5.61 5.19
C GLY A 338 -12.95 4.80 5.42
N TYR A 339 -12.88 3.66 6.10
CA TYR A 339 -14.03 2.83 6.47
C TYR A 339 -13.95 2.39 7.94
N GLU A 340 -12.85 1.74 8.31
CA GLU A 340 -12.53 1.30 9.69
C GLU A 340 -11.46 2.21 10.29
N HIS A 341 -11.45 2.40 11.62
CA HIS A 341 -10.46 3.24 12.32
C HIS A 341 -9.38 2.38 13.01
N GLU A 342 -8.86 1.40 12.28
CA GLU A 342 -7.96 0.38 12.83
C GLU A 342 -6.48 0.71 12.63
N TYR A 343 -6.16 1.63 11.72
CA TYR A 343 -4.77 1.97 11.40
C TYR A 343 -4.27 3.18 12.20
N PRO A 344 -3.21 3.06 13.02
CA PRO A 344 -2.70 4.18 13.80
C PRO A 344 -1.97 5.19 12.91
N THR A 345 -2.54 6.39 12.74
CA THR A 345 -1.98 7.45 11.87
C THR A 345 -1.48 8.68 12.64
N GLU A 346 -1.52 8.65 13.97
CA GLU A 346 -1.15 9.77 14.87
C GLU A 346 0.26 10.32 14.59
N HIS A 347 1.17 9.43 14.20
CA HIS A 347 2.57 9.74 13.98
C HIS A 347 2.92 9.98 12.51
N PHE A 348 1.95 9.89 11.59
CA PHE A 348 2.19 10.15 10.17
C PHE A 348 2.61 11.61 9.93
N VAL A 349 3.54 11.80 9.00
CA VAL A 349 4.17 13.09 8.66
C VAL A 349 3.23 13.98 7.86
#